data_AF-A0A4Y2IIZ1-F1
#
_entry.id   AF-A0A4Y2IIZ1-F1
#
_cell.length_a   1.000
_cell.length_b   1.000
_cell.length_c   1.000
_cell.angle_alpha   90.00
_cell.angle_beta   90.00
_cell.angle_gamma   90.00
#
_symmetry.space_group_name_H-M   'P 1'
#
loop_
_entity.id
_entity.type
_entity.pdbx_description
1 polymer ?
#
loop_
_entity_poly.entity_id
_entity_poly.type
_entity_poly.pdbx_seq_one_letter_code
_entity_poly.pdbx_strand_id
1 'polypeptide(L)'
;MRSSRVNRDNDDVKKLMDWLCKHPLFPEVKDIMSVSTGVIGDEKINCHMSQEIGCIGISKIIGSDFYTVKFKRNDRIKSLGVMNAGIRIEDDIVPINPLLIFQRMCIAKESEKELEKFFTYEPCLISIISFQ
;
A
#
# COMPACT_ATOMS: atom_id res chain seq x y z
N MET A 1 -6.87 -30.84 -14.47
CA MET A 1 -7.15 -30.54 -13.05
C MET A 1 -8.50 -31.15 -12.70
N ARG A 2 -8.68 -31.79 -11.54
CA ARG A 2 -9.93 -32.50 -11.19
C ARG A 2 -11.04 -31.48 -10.92
N SER A 3 -12.20 -31.62 -11.56
CA SER A 3 -13.34 -30.70 -11.43
C SER A 3 -13.82 -30.49 -9.99
N SER A 4 -13.73 -31.53 -9.14
CA SER A 4 -14.05 -31.41 -7.72
C SER A 4 -13.11 -30.47 -6.93
N ARG A 5 -11.85 -30.32 -7.35
CA ARG A 5 -10.91 -29.37 -6.75
C ARG A 5 -11.25 -27.95 -7.18
N VAL A 6 -11.49 -27.75 -8.47
CA VAL A 6 -11.87 -26.45 -9.04
C VAL A 6 -13.17 -25.93 -8.39
N ASN A 7 -14.17 -26.79 -8.20
CA ASN A 7 -15.42 -26.39 -7.56
C ASN A 7 -15.22 -25.96 -6.10
N ARG A 8 -14.37 -26.69 -5.35
CA ARG A 8 -14.06 -26.31 -3.96
C ARG A 8 -13.32 -24.98 -3.88
N ASP A 9 -12.32 -24.79 -4.73
CA ASP A 9 -11.55 -23.54 -4.79
C ASP A 9 -12.49 -22.37 -5.11
N ASN A 10 -13.43 -22.54 -6.04
CA ASN A 10 -14.45 -21.53 -6.36
C ASN A 10 -15.38 -21.24 -5.17
N ASP A 11 -15.84 -22.28 -4.46
CA ASP A 11 -16.70 -22.11 -3.27
C ASP A 11 -15.96 -21.37 -2.15
N ASP A 12 -14.68 -21.66 -1.93
CA ASP A 12 -13.87 -21.01 -0.90
C ASP A 12 -13.53 -19.56 -1.28
N VAL A 13 -13.24 -19.28 -2.55
CA VAL A 13 -13.11 -17.91 -3.08
C VAL A 13 -14.40 -17.13 -2.83
N LYS A 14 -15.57 -17.73 -3.10
CA LYS A 14 -16.85 -17.09 -2.86
C LYS A 14 -17.06 -16.74 -1.39
N LYS A 15 -16.77 -17.67 -0.47
CA LYS A 15 -16.87 -17.40 0.98
C LYS A 15 -15.95 -16.26 1.41
N LEU A 16 -14.72 -16.22 0.90
CA LEU A 16 -13.77 -15.15 1.19
C LEU A 16 -14.30 -13.80 0.69
N MET A 17 -14.83 -13.76 -0.54
CA MET A 17 -15.41 -12.54 -1.10
C MET A 17 -16.64 -12.08 -0.32
N ASP A 18 -17.54 -13.00 0.05
CA ASP A 18 -18.72 -12.70 0.87
C ASP A 18 -18.32 -12.13 2.25
N TRP A 19 -17.21 -12.60 2.82
CA TRP A 19 -16.66 -12.07 4.07
C TRP A 19 -16.06 -10.67 3.87
N LEU A 20 -15.22 -10.46 2.84
CA LEU A 20 -14.60 -9.17 2.53
C LEU A 20 -15.64 -8.08 2.22
N CYS A 21 -16.73 -8.43 1.53
CA CYS A 21 -17.82 -7.50 1.24
C CYS A 21 -18.54 -7.01 2.52
N LYS A 22 -18.63 -7.87 3.55
CA LYS A 22 -19.22 -7.50 4.85
C LYS A 22 -18.24 -6.78 5.75
N HIS A 23 -16.94 -6.97 5.52
CA HIS A 23 -15.84 -6.46 6.33
C HIS A 23 -14.81 -5.76 5.45
N PRO A 24 -15.08 -4.54 4.95
CA PRO A 24 -14.15 -3.81 4.10
C PRO A 24 -12.82 -3.59 4.85
N LEU A 25 -11.75 -4.20 4.33
CA LEU A 25 -10.43 -4.17 4.96
C LEU A 25 -9.72 -2.82 4.85
N PHE A 26 -10.13 -2.02 3.87
CA PHE A 26 -9.52 -0.75 3.52
C PHE A 26 -10.56 0.35 3.46
N PRO A 27 -10.21 1.58 3.89
CA PRO A 27 -11.06 2.72 3.66
C PRO A 27 -11.17 2.99 2.16
N GLU A 28 -12.35 3.43 1.72
CA GLU A 28 -12.53 3.89 0.35
C GLU A 28 -11.84 5.25 0.19
N VAL A 29 -10.70 5.25 -0.51
CA VAL A 29 -9.89 6.44 -0.78
C VAL A 29 -9.88 6.74 -2.27
N LYS A 30 -9.98 8.03 -2.61
CA LYS A 30 -9.92 8.49 -4.02
C LYS A 30 -8.52 8.41 -4.60
N ASP A 31 -7.52 8.52 -3.73
CA ASP A 31 -6.11 8.56 -4.08
C ASP A 31 -5.45 7.20 -3.91
N ILE A 32 -4.31 7.01 -4.57
CA ILE A 32 -3.57 5.75 -4.53
C ILE A 32 -2.94 5.59 -3.14
N MET A 33 -3.27 4.50 -2.44
CA MET A 33 -2.73 4.20 -1.11
C MET A 33 -1.86 2.95 -1.11
N SER A 34 -0.74 3.01 -0.38
CA SER A 34 0.06 1.85 -0.05
C SER A 34 -0.66 0.99 0.98
N VAL A 35 -1.02 -0.24 0.62
CA VAL A 35 -1.65 -1.22 1.53
C VAL A 35 -0.75 -1.58 2.71
N SER A 36 0.57 -1.61 2.52
CA SER A 36 1.52 -2.02 3.56
C SER A 36 1.84 -0.91 4.57
N THR A 37 1.67 0.36 4.20
CA THR A 37 2.08 1.50 5.03
C THR A 37 0.96 2.50 5.31
N GLY A 38 -0.19 2.38 4.63
CA GLY A 38 -1.27 3.37 4.66
C GLY A 38 -0.92 4.70 3.99
N VAL A 39 0.27 4.85 3.41
CA VAL A 39 0.72 6.11 2.79
C VAL A 39 -0.09 6.40 1.54
N ILE A 40 -0.66 7.61 1.48
CA ILE A 40 -1.43 8.11 0.34
C ILE A 40 -0.48 8.86 -0.60
N GLY A 41 -0.57 8.50 -1.88
CA GLY A 41 0.14 9.09 -3.01
C GLY A 41 -0.23 10.56 -3.21
N ASP A 42 0.78 11.41 -3.44
CA ASP A 42 0.54 12.75 -3.99
C ASP A 42 0.48 12.73 -5.52
N GLU A 43 0.21 13.89 -6.12
CA GLU A 43 0.18 14.12 -7.57
C GLU A 43 1.47 13.74 -8.31
N LYS A 44 2.58 13.53 -7.60
CA LYS A 44 3.86 13.12 -8.21
C LYS A 44 3.91 11.62 -8.44
N ILE A 45 3.03 10.84 -7.83
CA ILE A 45 2.98 9.39 -7.98
C ILE A 45 2.29 9.03 -9.30
N ASN A 46 2.98 8.23 -10.12
CA ASN A 46 2.50 7.83 -11.44
C ASN A 46 2.59 6.31 -11.67
N CYS A 47 2.72 5.51 -10.61
CA CYS A 47 2.83 4.06 -10.73
C CYS A 47 1.61 3.38 -11.35
N HIS A 48 0.42 3.98 -11.22
CA HIS A 48 -0.79 3.52 -11.90
C HIS A 48 -0.70 3.60 -13.43
N MET A 49 0.14 4.51 -13.98
CA MET A 49 0.40 4.64 -15.41
C MET A 49 1.65 3.87 -15.87
N SER A 50 2.12 2.91 -15.06
CA SER A 50 3.37 2.19 -15.33
C SER A 50 3.42 1.55 -16.71
N GLN A 51 2.30 0.96 -17.16
CA GLN A 51 2.19 0.35 -18.47
C GLN A 51 2.34 1.40 -19.59
N GLU A 52 1.59 2.49 -19.53
CA GLU A 52 1.59 3.55 -20.54
C GLU A 52 2.97 4.21 -20.66
N ILE A 53 3.56 4.56 -19.50
CA ILE A 53 4.91 5.14 -19.44
C ILE A 53 5.94 4.15 -19.99
N GLY A 54 5.80 2.87 -19.66
CA GLY A 54 6.65 1.79 -20.19
C GLY A 54 6.57 1.68 -21.70
N CYS A 55 5.35 1.67 -22.26
CA CYS A 55 5.12 1.64 -23.70
C CYS A 55 5.75 2.85 -24.40
N ILE A 56 5.54 4.07 -23.89
CA ILE A 56 6.17 5.29 -24.41
C ILE A 56 7.69 5.19 -24.35
N GLY A 57 8.24 4.64 -23.27
CA GLY A 57 9.67 4.41 -23.09
C GLY A 57 10.22 3.46 -24.15
N ILE A 58 9.55 2.33 -24.38
CA ILE A 58 9.94 1.36 -25.40
C ILE A 58 9.85 1.95 -26.81
N SER A 59 8.79 2.70 -27.12
CA SER A 59 8.65 3.37 -28.42
C SER A 59 9.80 4.33 -28.73
N LYS A 60 10.41 4.96 -27.72
CA LYS A 60 11.61 5.82 -27.90
C LYS A 60 12.88 5.02 -28.16
N ILE A 61 12.94 3.77 -27.72
CA ILE A 61 14.10 2.88 -27.91
C ILE A 61 14.05 2.24 -29.29
N ILE A 62 12.86 1.92 -29.80
CA ILE A 62 12.69 1.33 -31.13
C ILE A 62 13.29 2.27 -32.19
N GLY A 63 14.22 1.74 -32.99
CA GLY A 63 14.91 2.47 -34.05
C GLY A 63 16.12 3.31 -33.61
N SER A 64 16.44 3.32 -32.30
CA SER A 64 17.64 3.98 -31.78
C SER A 64 18.79 2.98 -31.60
N ASP A 65 20.03 3.41 -31.88
CA ASP A 65 21.21 2.59 -31.58
C ASP A 65 21.42 2.47 -30.07
N PHE A 66 21.87 1.30 -29.62
CA PHE A 66 22.06 1.00 -28.20
C PHE A 66 22.94 2.04 -27.47
N TYR A 67 23.96 2.57 -28.14
CA TYR A 67 24.90 3.56 -27.57
C TYR A 67 24.26 4.93 -27.31
N THR A 68 23.14 5.23 -27.98
CA THR A 68 22.44 6.53 -27.90
C THR A 68 21.35 6.55 -26.85
N VAL A 69 20.85 5.37 -26.45
CA VAL A 69 19.79 5.22 -25.46
C VAL A 69 20.29 5.69 -24.09
N LYS A 70 19.61 6.68 -23.50
CA LYS A 70 19.90 7.18 -22.16
C LYS A 70 18.66 7.09 -21.28
N PHE A 71 18.80 6.44 -20.13
CA PHE A 71 17.75 6.34 -19.14
C PHE A 71 17.80 7.53 -18.19
N LYS A 72 16.90 8.50 -18.36
CA LYS A 72 16.81 9.64 -17.44
C LYS A 72 16.06 9.24 -16.17
N ARG A 73 16.46 9.80 -15.03
CA ARG A 73 15.72 9.60 -13.77
C ARG A 73 14.28 10.13 -13.84
N ASN A 74 14.05 11.20 -14.59
CA ASN A 74 12.71 11.77 -14.78
C ASN A 74 11.78 10.87 -15.60
N ASP A 75 12.34 9.97 -16.42
CA ASP A 75 11.56 9.00 -17.21
C ASP A 75 11.20 7.76 -16.38
N ARG A 76 11.72 7.64 -15.14
CA ARG A 76 11.38 6.53 -14.26
C ARG A 76 10.00 6.75 -13.64
N ILE A 77 9.27 5.65 -13.50
CA ILE A 77 8.04 5.59 -12.74
C ILE A 77 8.34 5.89 -11.27
N LYS A 78 7.55 6.79 -10.69
CA LYS A 78 7.55 7.18 -9.29
C LYS A 78 6.55 6.30 -8.55
N SER A 79 7.09 5.39 -7.75
CA SER A 79 6.30 4.51 -6.88
C SER A 79 5.97 5.21 -5.56
N LEU A 80 4.94 4.71 -4.88
CA LEU A 80 4.59 5.13 -3.52
C LEU A 80 5.76 5.01 -2.53
N GLY A 81 6.71 4.10 -2.76
CA GLY A 81 7.90 3.96 -1.91
C GLY A 81 8.86 5.15 -1.95
N VAL A 82 8.68 6.08 -2.88
CA VAL A 82 9.42 7.36 -2.91
C VAL A 82 8.84 8.35 -1.88
N MET A 83 7.61 8.13 -1.42
CA MET A 83 7.02 8.97 -0.40
C MET A 83 7.64 8.65 0.95
N ASN A 84 8.13 9.69 1.63
CA ASN A 84 8.49 9.57 3.03
C ASN A 84 7.20 9.44 3.83
N ALA A 85 7.08 8.39 4.64
CA ALA A 85 6.02 8.25 5.65
C ALA A 85 6.25 9.25 6.80
N GLY A 86 6.49 10.52 6.49
CA GLY A 86 6.79 11.55 7.48
C GLY A 86 5.64 12.53 7.60
N ILE A 87 5.28 12.86 8.84
CA ILE A 87 4.34 13.95 9.13
C ILE A 87 5.13 15.25 9.09
N ARG A 88 4.57 16.30 8.49
CA ARG A 88 5.07 17.66 8.66
C ARG A 88 4.59 18.21 9.99
N ILE A 89 5.51 18.44 10.91
CA ILE A 89 5.25 19.18 12.14
C ILE A 89 6.01 20.49 11.98
N GLU A 90 5.27 21.60 11.87
CA GLU A 90 5.83 22.90 11.44
C GLU A 90 6.48 22.78 10.05
N ASP A 91 7.81 22.95 9.94
CA ASP A 91 8.58 22.86 8.70
C ASP A 91 9.42 21.56 8.58
N ASP A 92 9.48 20.75 9.65
CA ASP A 92 10.26 19.53 9.67
C ASP A 92 9.43 18.30 9.28
N ILE A 93 9.99 17.47 8.41
CA ILE A 93 9.43 16.16 8.07
C ILE A 93 9.97 15.14 9.07
N VAL A 94 9.14 14.75 10.03
CA VAL A 94 9.49 13.73 11.01
C VAL A 94 9.06 12.36 10.47
N PRO A 95 9.99 11.43 10.20
CA PRO A 95 9.63 10.10 9.73
C PRO A 95 8.85 9.35 10.82
N ILE A 96 7.70 8.80 10.45
CA ILE A 96 6.91 7.92 11.30
C ILE A 96 7.54 6.53 11.23
N ASN A 97 7.91 5.99 12.38
CA ASN A 97 8.20 4.57 12.53
C ASN A 97 6.99 3.91 13.22
N PRO A 98 6.14 3.16 12.50
CA PRO A 98 4.96 2.52 13.06
C PRO A 98 5.28 1.59 14.24
N LEU A 99 6.41 0.88 14.20
CA LEU A 99 6.85 0.01 15.29
C LEU A 99 7.17 0.81 16.56
N LEU A 100 7.85 1.95 16.41
CA LEU A 100 8.19 2.81 17.55
C LEU A 100 6.92 3.42 18.17
N ILE A 101 5.94 3.78 17.35
CA ILE A 101 4.64 4.28 17.82
C ILE A 101 3.89 3.19 18.58
N PHE A 102 3.81 1.99 18.01
CA PHE A 102 3.19 0.84 18.66
C PHE A 102 3.86 0.52 20.01
N GLN A 103 5.19 0.48 20.06
CA GLN A 103 5.94 0.27 21.30
C GLN A 103 5.61 1.34 22.35
N ARG A 104 5.55 2.62 21.96
CA ARG A 104 5.18 3.72 22.85
C ARG A 104 3.74 3.60 23.35
N MET A 105 2.79 3.22 22.48
CA MET A 105 1.41 2.95 22.86
C MET A 105 1.32 1.81 23.87
N CYS A 106 2.05 0.72 23.66
CA CYS A 106 2.10 -0.42 24.57
C CYS A 106 2.68 -0.07 25.95
N ILE A 107 3.62 0.88 26.01
CA ILE A 107 4.19 1.36 27.27
C ILE A 107 3.25 2.36 27.96
N ALA A 108 2.60 3.23 27.19
CA ALA A 108 1.75 4.30 27.71
C ALA A 108 0.35 3.83 28.15
N LYS A 109 -0.13 2.68 27.66
CA LYS A 109 -1.47 2.17 27.99
C LYS A 109 -1.60 1.90 29.48
N GLU A 110 -2.68 2.39 30.09
CA GLU A 110 -3.01 2.05 31.48
C GLU A 110 -3.83 0.76 31.56
N SER A 111 -4.57 0.42 30.49
CA SER A 111 -5.36 -0.81 30.38
C SER A 111 -5.49 -1.31 28.94
N GLU A 112 -5.89 -2.58 28.76
CA GLU A 112 -6.15 -3.15 27.42
C GLU A 112 -7.32 -2.48 26.71
N LYS A 113 -8.31 -1.97 27.44
CA LYS A 113 -9.45 -1.24 26.87
C LYS A 113 -9.06 0.12 26.29
N GLU A 114 -7.98 0.73 26.78
CA GLU A 114 -7.44 1.94 26.15
C GLU A 114 -6.68 1.63 24.86
N LEU A 115 -6.02 0.48 24.81
CA LEU A 115 -5.31 0.04 23.62
C LEU A 115 -6.26 -0.12 22.43
N GLU A 116 -7.47 -0.67 22.66
CA GLU A 116 -8.52 -0.75 21.63
C GLU A 116 -8.91 0.63 21.07
N LYS A 117 -8.90 1.68 21.91
CA LYS A 117 -9.19 3.05 21.47
C LYS A 117 -8.09 3.62 20.58
N PHE A 118 -6.83 3.27 20.83
CA PHE A 118 -5.72 3.72 19.98
C PHE A 118 -5.81 3.17 18.55
N PHE A 119 -6.41 2.00 18.37
CA PHE A 119 -6.59 1.35 17.06
C PHE A 119 -7.92 1.65 16.37
N THR A 120 -8.75 2.55 16.90
CA THR A 120 -10.10 2.84 16.34
C THR A 120 -10.05 3.32 14.88
N TYR A 121 -8.92 3.89 14.45
CA TYR A 121 -8.74 4.44 13.11
C TYR A 121 -7.72 3.68 12.26
N GLU A 122 -7.20 2.56 12.76
CA GLU A 122 -6.27 1.76 11.96
C GLU A 122 -7.03 0.88 10.95
N PRO A 123 -6.58 0.80 9.69
CA PRO A 123 -7.09 -0.19 8.75
C PRO A 123 -6.88 -1.59 9.34
N CYS A 124 -7.89 -2.45 9.21
CA CYS A 124 -8.03 -3.75 9.89
C CYS A 124 -6.84 -4.73 9.74
N LEU A 125 -5.85 -4.42 8.90
CA LEU A 125 -4.63 -5.21 8.69
C LEU A 125 -3.87 -5.54 9.96
N ILE A 126 -3.73 -4.60 10.90
CA ILE A 126 -2.96 -4.85 12.13
C ILE A 126 -3.79 -5.67 13.14
N SER A 127 -5.10 -5.48 13.21
CA SER A 127 -5.98 -6.31 14.05
C SER A 127 -6.08 -7.77 13.57
N ILE A 128 -5.84 -8.08 12.30
CA ILE A 128 -5.83 -9.48 11.83
C ILE A 128 -4.50 -10.17 12.18
N ILE A 129 -3.37 -9.45 12.14
CA ILE A 129 -2.04 -10.03 12.41
C ILE A 129 -1.74 -10.09 13.92
N SER A 130 -2.31 -9.20 14.72
CA SER A 130 -1.99 -9.09 16.16
C SER A 130 -2.80 -10.04 17.06
N PHE A 131 -3.81 -10.73 16.52
CA PHE A 131 -4.70 -11.64 17.27
C PHE A 131 -4.53 -13.13 16.89
N GLN A 132 -3.43 -13.49 16.21
CA GLN A 132 -2.97 -14.87 16.04
C GLN A 132 -1.72 -15.12 16.88
#